data_AF-A0A504J8G2-F1
#
_entry.id   AF-A0A504J8G2-F1
#
_cell.length_a   1.000
_cell.length_b   1.000
_cell.length_c   1.000
_cell.angle_alpha   90.00
_cell.angle_beta   90.00
_cell.angle_gamma   90.00
#
_symmetry.space_group_name_H-M   'P 1'
#
loop_
_entity.id
_entity.type
_entity.pdbx_description
1 polymer ?
#
loop_
_entity_poly.entity_id
_entity_poly.type
_entity_poly.pdbx_seq_one_letter_code
_entity_poly.pdbx_strand_id
1 'polypeptide(L)'
;MIFFNNQLMPSDSNATLFMVSNPIPFENFEDHETGIFIRLHNLIAWSMEEGDDPIALIEEYLETVYTDSRTVEEIANFLMYHDKMQTAIWTLKENWSKLDDTVPDSSLMYGGMEKEEAVQIYADTTLRRYLEVLSRFENV
;
A
#
# COMPACT_ATOMS: atom_id res chain seq x y z
N MET A 1 -1.66 15.76 1.08
CA MET A 1 -2.12 15.32 2.41
C MET A 1 -1.95 13.81 2.50
N ILE A 2 -1.45 13.27 3.60
CA ILE A 2 -1.39 11.81 3.80
C ILE A 2 -2.73 11.36 4.40
N PHE A 3 -3.33 10.33 3.79
CA PHE A 3 -4.52 9.68 4.33
C PHE A 3 -4.13 8.53 5.22
N PHE A 4 -4.69 8.55 6.43
CA PHE A 4 -4.46 7.57 7.47
C PHE A 4 -5.71 7.46 8.32
N ASN A 5 -6.18 6.23 8.54
CA ASN A 5 -7.31 5.92 9.40
C ASN A 5 -6.98 4.61 10.15
N ASN A 6 -7.01 4.64 11.48
CA ASN A 6 -6.63 3.52 12.35
C ASN A 6 -7.55 2.30 12.21
N GLN A 7 -8.81 2.49 11.79
CA GLN A 7 -9.71 1.37 11.53
C GLN A 7 -9.30 0.60 10.27
N LEU A 8 -8.68 1.28 9.29
CA LEU A 8 -8.17 0.67 8.05
C LEU A 8 -6.71 0.22 8.17
N MET A 9 -5.92 0.96 8.94
CA MET A 9 -4.46 0.79 9.05
C MET A 9 -4.01 0.64 10.51
N PRO A 10 -4.52 -0.37 11.26
CA PRO A 10 -4.22 -0.53 12.68
C PRO A 10 -2.79 -1.01 12.99
N SER A 11 -1.95 -1.27 11.99
CA SER A 11 -0.63 -1.88 12.16
C SER A 11 0.38 -1.33 11.16
N ASP A 12 1.67 -1.50 11.45
CA ASP A 12 2.79 -1.14 10.56
C ASP A 12 2.63 -1.77 9.17
N SER A 13 2.21 -3.04 9.11
CA SER A 13 1.99 -3.73 7.84
C SER A 13 0.89 -3.07 7.02
N ASN A 14 -0.24 -2.74 7.65
CA ASN A 14 -1.36 -2.12 6.96
C ASN A 14 -1.02 -0.67 6.55
N ALA A 15 -0.30 0.06 7.40
CA ALA A 15 0.23 1.38 7.08
C ALA A 15 1.22 1.33 5.90
N THR A 16 2.09 0.32 5.86
CA THR A 16 3.04 0.11 4.75
C THR A 16 2.31 -0.11 3.41
N LEU A 17 1.21 -0.88 3.41
CA LEU A 17 0.50 -1.23 2.18
C LEU A 17 -0.50 -0.16 1.73
N PHE A 18 -1.23 0.46 2.65
CA PHE A 18 -2.45 1.21 2.31
C PHE A 18 -2.35 2.71 2.53
N MET A 19 -1.31 3.20 3.20
CA MET A 19 -1.17 4.63 3.41
C MET A 19 -0.73 5.32 2.12
N VAL A 20 -1.43 6.39 1.77
CA VAL A 20 -1.27 7.08 0.50
C VAL A 20 -1.27 8.59 0.69
N SER A 21 -0.61 9.29 -0.22
CA SER A 21 -0.64 10.74 -0.26
C SER A 21 -1.51 11.20 -1.43
N ASN A 22 -2.44 12.13 -1.17
CA ASN A 22 -3.21 12.79 -2.23
C ASN A 22 -3.27 14.30 -1.96
N PRO A 23 -3.07 15.16 -2.98
CA PRO A 23 -3.34 16.59 -2.85
C PRO A 23 -4.81 16.92 -2.53
N ILE A 24 -5.75 16.01 -2.84
CA ILE A 24 -7.20 16.18 -2.65
C ILE A 24 -7.70 15.18 -1.60
N PRO A 25 -8.75 15.49 -0.81
CA PRO A 25 -9.40 14.51 0.07
C PRO A 25 -9.91 13.29 -0.72
N PHE A 26 -9.81 12.10 -0.13
CA PHE A 26 -10.44 10.90 -0.65
C PHE A 26 -11.93 10.90 -0.29
N GLU A 27 -12.82 10.73 -1.25
CA GLU A 27 -14.28 10.74 -1.01
C GLU A 27 -14.85 9.32 -0.96
N ASN A 28 -14.16 8.36 -1.57
CA ASN A 28 -14.58 6.97 -1.67
C ASN A 28 -13.37 6.00 -1.69
N PHE A 29 -13.67 4.71 -1.73
CA PHE A 29 -12.66 3.65 -1.77
C PHE A 29 -11.86 3.68 -3.09
N GLU A 30 -12.50 3.98 -4.22
CA GLU A 30 -11.87 4.01 -5.54
C GLU A 30 -10.79 5.11 -5.64
N ASP A 31 -10.99 6.25 -4.99
CA ASP A 31 -9.97 7.28 -4.88
C ASP A 31 -8.76 6.74 -4.11
N HIS A 32 -9.00 5.99 -3.03
CA HIS A 32 -7.95 5.40 -2.21
C HIS A 32 -7.17 4.31 -2.95
N GLU A 33 -7.86 3.44 -3.67
CA GLU A 33 -7.28 2.44 -4.59
C GLU A 33 -6.37 3.11 -5.65
N THR A 34 -6.83 4.23 -6.22
CA THR A 34 -6.01 5.04 -7.14
C THR A 34 -4.77 5.61 -6.44
N GLY A 35 -4.90 6.05 -5.19
CA GLY A 35 -3.76 6.50 -4.38
C GLY A 35 -2.73 5.40 -4.16
N ILE A 36 -3.16 4.15 -3.96
CA ILE A 36 -2.27 2.99 -3.80
C ILE A 36 -1.51 2.73 -5.10
N PHE A 37 -2.20 2.78 -6.24
CA PHE A 37 -1.56 2.64 -7.55
C PHE A 37 -0.47 3.70 -7.79
N ILE A 38 -0.75 4.96 -7.47
CA ILE A 38 0.24 6.04 -7.54
C ILE A 38 1.42 5.78 -6.61
N ARG A 39 1.17 5.26 -5.40
CA ARG A 39 2.24 4.93 -4.46
C ARG A 39 3.13 3.82 -5.01
N LEU A 40 2.57 2.75 -5.57
CA LEU A 40 3.33 1.68 -6.22
C LEU A 40 4.21 2.23 -7.34
N HIS A 41 3.65 3.08 -8.21
CA HIS A 41 4.39 3.72 -9.29
C HIS A 41 5.60 4.50 -8.77
N ASN A 42 5.44 5.26 -7.68
CA ASN A 42 6.54 6.00 -7.06
C ASN A 42 7.60 5.08 -6.46
N LEU A 43 7.19 4.03 -5.72
CA LEU A 43 8.12 3.07 -5.13
C LEU A 43 8.98 2.37 -6.18
N ILE A 44 8.37 1.98 -7.31
CA ILE A 44 9.08 1.37 -8.44
C ILE A 44 10.04 2.38 -9.07
N ALA A 45 9.57 3.60 -9.36
CA ALA A 45 10.42 4.64 -9.94
C ALA A 45 11.65 4.93 -9.07
N TRP A 46 11.47 5.12 -7.76
CA TRP A 46 12.55 5.37 -6.82
C TRP A 46 13.52 4.18 -6.75
N SER A 47 13.01 2.94 -6.69
CA SER A 47 13.85 1.75 -6.71
C SER A 47 14.73 1.68 -7.97
N MET A 48 14.20 2.03 -9.14
CA MET A 48 14.98 2.09 -10.38
C MET A 48 16.01 3.23 -10.37
N GLU A 49 15.67 4.40 -9.82
CA GLU A 49 16.58 5.54 -9.68
C GLU A 49 17.74 5.25 -8.72
N GLU A 50 17.49 4.46 -7.68
CA GLU A 50 18.50 4.00 -6.72
C GLU A 50 19.39 2.85 -7.26
N GLY A 51 19.05 2.29 -8.42
CA GLY A 51 19.82 1.25 -9.10
C GLY A 51 19.45 -0.18 -8.71
N ASP A 52 18.34 -0.37 -7.99
CA ASP A 52 17.76 -1.69 -7.75
C ASP A 52 17.04 -2.22 -9.02
N ASP A 53 16.80 -3.54 -9.06
CA ASP A 53 15.99 -4.18 -10.10
C ASP A 53 14.60 -4.53 -9.51
N PRO A 54 13.55 -3.71 -9.75
CA PRO A 54 12.20 -3.98 -9.26
C PRO A 54 11.67 -5.34 -9.69
N ILE A 55 12.02 -5.79 -10.89
CA ILE A 55 11.54 -7.09 -11.41
C ILE A 55 12.12 -8.21 -10.56
N ALA A 56 13.43 -8.18 -10.31
CA ALA A 56 14.07 -9.18 -9.46
C ALA A 56 13.47 -9.20 -8.05
N LEU A 57 13.15 -8.03 -7.47
CA LEU A 57 12.49 -7.94 -6.17
C LEU A 57 11.09 -8.56 -6.22
N ILE A 58 10.31 -8.26 -7.25
CA ILE A 58 8.95 -8.79 -7.40
C ILE A 58 8.99 -10.32 -7.52
N GLU A 59 9.86 -10.85 -8.38
CA GLU A 59 10.02 -12.29 -8.57
C GLU A 59 10.49 -12.99 -7.28
N GLU A 60 11.42 -12.37 -6.54
CA GLU A 60 11.93 -12.88 -5.26
C GLU A 60 10.82 -12.93 -4.18
N TYR A 61 10.15 -11.81 -3.94
CA TYR A 61 9.21 -11.70 -2.82
C TYR A 61 7.84 -12.32 -3.12
N LEU A 62 7.38 -12.25 -4.36
CA LEU A 62 6.05 -12.75 -4.74
C LEU A 62 6.10 -14.15 -5.36
N GLU A 63 7.28 -14.74 -5.51
CA GLU A 63 7.49 -16.10 -6.05
C GLU A 63 6.82 -16.30 -7.42
N THR A 64 6.89 -15.27 -8.26
CA THR A 64 6.25 -15.19 -9.58
C THR A 64 7.28 -14.93 -10.67
N VAL A 65 6.89 -15.08 -11.93
CA VAL A 65 7.73 -14.75 -13.09
C VAL A 65 7.15 -13.52 -13.76
N TYR A 66 7.99 -12.50 -13.98
CA TYR A 66 7.59 -11.28 -14.67
C TYR A 66 8.01 -11.36 -16.14
N THR A 67 7.04 -11.21 -17.04
CA THR A 67 7.28 -11.35 -18.50
C THR A 67 7.00 -10.09 -19.30
N ASP A 68 6.55 -9.02 -18.65
CA ASP A 68 6.10 -7.80 -19.31
C ASP A 68 7.25 -6.80 -19.51
N SER A 69 6.92 -5.56 -19.89
CA SER A 69 7.92 -4.53 -20.20
C SER A 69 8.60 -3.98 -18.93
N ARG A 70 9.79 -3.39 -19.06
CA ARG A 70 10.51 -2.78 -17.91
C ARG A 70 10.06 -1.35 -17.57
N THR A 71 8.91 -0.89 -18.06
CA THR A 71 8.42 0.45 -17.72
C THR A 71 7.79 0.47 -16.33
N VAL A 72 7.90 1.62 -15.64
CA VAL A 72 7.31 1.79 -14.30
C VAL A 72 5.81 1.49 -14.31
N GLU A 73 5.11 1.95 -15.34
CA GLU A 73 3.67 1.74 -15.51
C GLU A 73 3.30 0.25 -15.64
N GLU A 74 4.02 -0.52 -16.46
CA GLU A 74 3.76 -1.96 -16.63
C GLU A 74 4.07 -2.76 -15.36
N ILE A 75 5.14 -2.40 -14.66
CA ILE A 75 5.49 -3.04 -13.38
C ILE A 75 4.43 -2.71 -12.31
N ALA A 76 3.96 -1.46 -12.26
CA ALA A 76 2.91 -1.04 -11.33
C ALA A 76 1.58 -1.73 -11.64
N ASN A 77 1.20 -1.84 -12.91
CA ASN A 77 0.00 -2.56 -13.34
C ASN A 77 0.08 -4.03 -12.96
N PHE A 78 1.20 -4.70 -13.25
CA PHE A 78 1.41 -6.08 -12.85
C PHE A 78 1.23 -6.28 -11.35
N LEU A 79 1.88 -5.43 -10.53
CA LEU A 79 1.74 -5.51 -9.07
C LEU A 79 0.31 -5.26 -8.61
N MET A 80 -0.36 -4.26 -9.18
CA MET A 80 -1.73 -3.93 -8.83
C MET A 80 -2.67 -5.11 -9.07
N TYR A 81 -2.49 -5.84 -10.16
CA TYR A 81 -3.31 -7.00 -10.52
C TYR A 81 -2.79 -8.34 -10.00
N HIS A 82 -1.65 -8.36 -9.28
CA HIS A 82 -1.12 -9.56 -8.68
C HIS A 82 -2.04 -10.10 -7.59
N ASP A 83 -2.20 -11.43 -7.48
CA ASP A 83 -3.15 -12.07 -6.56
C ASP A 83 -3.00 -11.61 -5.10
N LYS A 84 -1.77 -11.48 -4.61
CA LYS A 84 -1.52 -10.96 -3.25
C LYS A 84 -1.99 -9.52 -3.07
N MET A 85 -1.80 -8.67 -4.07
CA MET A 85 -2.23 -7.28 -4.01
C MET A 85 -3.76 -7.19 -4.09
N GLN A 86 -4.38 -7.95 -4.98
CA GLN A 86 -5.83 -8.04 -5.08
C GLN A 86 -6.48 -8.57 -3.79
N THR A 87 -5.82 -9.53 -3.12
CA THR A 87 -6.22 -9.99 -1.79
C THR A 87 -6.20 -8.83 -0.79
N ALA A 88 -5.09 -8.09 -0.71
CA ALA A 88 -4.94 -6.96 0.20
C ALA A 88 -5.95 -5.82 -0.06
N ILE A 89 -6.18 -5.48 -1.34
CA ILE A 89 -7.19 -4.49 -1.75
C ILE A 89 -8.60 -4.96 -1.37
N TRP A 90 -8.91 -6.24 -1.56
CA TRP A 90 -10.19 -6.81 -1.16
C TRP A 90 -10.42 -6.70 0.35
N THR A 91 -9.44 -7.08 1.17
CA THR A 91 -9.51 -6.93 2.64
C THR A 91 -9.74 -5.48 3.03
N LEU A 92 -9.00 -4.55 2.40
CA LEU A 92 -9.15 -3.12 2.67
C LEU A 92 -10.55 -2.63 2.31
N LYS A 93 -11.12 -3.08 1.18
CA LYS A 93 -12.48 -2.75 0.75
C LYS A 93 -13.54 -3.23 1.73
N GLU A 94 -13.40 -4.48 2.21
CA GLU A 94 -14.30 -5.02 3.22
C GLU A 94 -14.24 -4.20 4.52
N ASN A 95 -13.04 -3.81 4.95
CA ASN A 95 -12.86 -2.98 6.15
C ASN A 95 -13.41 -1.56 5.94
N TRP A 96 -13.23 -0.98 4.76
CA TRP A 96 -13.81 0.30 4.39
C TRP A 96 -15.34 0.30 4.53
N SER A 97 -16.00 -0.77 4.10
CA SER A 97 -17.46 -0.90 4.21
C SER A 97 -17.97 -0.98 5.66
N LYS A 98 -17.08 -1.25 6.62
CA LYS A 98 -17.39 -1.42 8.05
C LYS A 98 -16.91 -0.24 8.91
N LEU A 99 -16.45 0.84 8.29
CA LEU A 99 -15.99 2.04 8.99
C LEU A 99 -17.07 2.62 9.90
N ASP A 100 -16.67 2.95 11.12
CA ASP A 100 -17.47 3.75 12.03
C ASP A 100 -17.14 5.24 11.84
N ASP A 101 -17.98 5.94 11.08
CA ASP A 101 -17.85 7.38 10.79
C ASP A 101 -18.07 8.27 12.03
N THR A 102 -18.49 7.71 13.16
CA THR A 102 -18.68 8.48 14.40
C THR A 102 -17.39 8.64 15.20
N VAL A 103 -16.34 7.90 14.83
CA VAL A 103 -15.05 7.89 15.52
C VAL A 103 -13.99 8.63 14.69
N PRO A 104 -13.13 9.46 15.31
CA PRO A 104 -12.04 10.11 14.58
C PRO A 104 -11.09 9.09 13.92
N ASP A 105 -10.61 9.40 12.72
CA ASP A 105 -9.69 8.55 11.96
C ASP A 105 -8.44 8.13 12.75
N SER A 106 -7.92 9.01 13.61
CA SER A 106 -6.73 8.75 14.44
C SER A 106 -7.05 8.12 15.81
N SER A 107 -8.26 7.61 16.01
CA SER A 107 -8.64 7.00 17.29
C SER A 107 -7.90 5.70 17.52
N LEU A 108 -7.19 5.59 18.64
CA LEU A 108 -6.51 4.37 19.07
C LEU A 108 -7.48 3.31 19.63
N MET A 109 -8.79 3.59 19.69
CA MET A 109 -9.79 2.66 20.22
C MET A 109 -9.91 1.38 19.39
N TYR A 110 -9.53 1.41 18.11
CA TYR A 110 -9.54 0.26 17.20
C TYR A 110 -8.16 -0.40 17.08
N GLY A 111 -7.29 -0.19 18.06
CA GLY A 111 -5.85 -0.39 17.89
C GLY A 111 -5.27 0.74 17.04
N GLY A 112 -4.07 0.52 16.50
CA GLY A 112 -3.41 1.51 15.65
C GLY A 112 -2.21 2.18 16.28
N MET A 113 -1.65 3.07 15.48
CA MET A 113 -0.45 3.83 15.78
C MET A 113 -0.75 5.31 15.76
N GLU A 114 0.16 6.10 16.32
CA GLU A 114 0.06 7.55 16.22
C GLU A 114 0.25 7.98 14.76
N LYS A 115 -0.42 9.07 14.36
CA LYS A 115 -0.34 9.56 12.98
C LYS A 115 1.10 9.90 12.59
N GLU A 116 1.88 10.44 13.53
CA GLU A 116 3.29 10.77 13.33
C GLU A 116 4.13 9.51 13.05
N GLU A 117 3.84 8.40 13.73
CA GLU A 117 4.48 7.10 13.50
C GLU A 117 4.10 6.55 12.13
N ALA A 118 2.82 6.62 11.76
CA ALA A 118 2.38 6.26 10.40
C ALA A 118 3.11 7.11 9.35
N VAL A 119 3.23 8.42 9.53
CA VAL A 119 3.95 9.28 8.58
C VAL A 119 5.43 8.89 8.46
N GLN A 120 6.08 8.45 9.54
CA GLN A 120 7.45 7.92 9.48
C GLN A 120 7.52 6.62 8.66
N ILE A 121 6.61 5.67 8.90
CA ILE A 121 6.53 4.44 8.11
C ILE A 121 6.31 4.75 6.63
N TYR A 122 5.43 5.70 6.31
CA TYR A 122 5.22 6.15 4.92
C TYR A 122 6.51 6.65 4.27
N ALA A 123 7.27 7.47 5.00
CA ALA A 123 8.49 8.08 4.51
C ALA A 123 9.61 7.04 4.30
N ASP A 124 9.70 6.07 5.20
CA ASP A 124 10.77 5.05 5.20
C ASP A 124 10.45 3.83 4.33
N THR A 125 9.21 3.70 3.84
CA THR A 125 8.80 2.56 3.01
C THR A 125 9.46 2.61 1.63
N THR A 126 10.33 1.62 1.37
CA THR A 126 10.91 1.31 0.05
C THR A 126 10.11 0.24 -0.67
N LEU A 127 10.37 0.03 -1.97
CA LEU A 127 9.76 -1.07 -2.73
C LEU A 127 10.02 -2.44 -2.08
N ARG A 128 11.25 -2.69 -1.64
CA ARG A 128 11.64 -3.93 -0.94
C ARG A 128 10.78 -4.15 0.30
N ARG A 129 10.63 -3.14 1.15
CA ARG A 129 9.83 -3.23 2.36
C ARG A 129 8.36 -3.47 2.05
N TYR A 130 7.83 -2.76 1.05
CA TYR A 130 6.46 -2.95 0.57
C TYR A 130 6.21 -4.39 0.13
N LEU A 131 7.10 -4.95 -0.71
CA LEU A 131 6.98 -6.32 -1.21
C LEU A 131 7.16 -7.38 -0.11
N GLU A 132 8.06 -7.15 0.86
CA GLU A 132 8.20 -8.02 2.03
C GLU A 132 6.90 -8.09 2.85
N VAL A 133 6.25 -6.95 3.06
CA VAL A 133 4.98 -6.90 3.79
C VAL A 133 3.88 -7.56 2.96
N LEU A 134 3.80 -7.25 1.66
CA LEU A 134 2.81 -7.82 0.75
C LEU A 134 2.94 -9.35 0.64
N SER A 135 4.16 -9.88 0.62
CA SER A 135 4.39 -11.32 0.53
C SER A 135 3.94 -12.09 1.76
N ARG A 136 3.83 -11.43 2.91
CA ARG A 136 3.36 -12.02 4.17
C ARG A 136 1.91 -11.63 4.50
N PHE A 137 1.25 -10.86 3.63
CA PHE A 137 -0.12 -10.45 3.87
C PHE A 137 -1.05 -11.66 3.77
N GLU A 138 -1.78 -11.92 4.84
CA GLU A 138 -2.80 -12.95 4.94
C GLU A 138 -4.16 -12.26 5.15
N ASN A 139 -5.21 -12.80 4.52
CA ASN A 139 -6.58 -12.38 4.82
C ASN A 139 -6.86 -12.66 6.31
N VAL A 140 -7.13 -11.59 7.08
CA VAL A 140 -7.52 -11.67 8.50
C VAL A 140 -9.02 -11.79 8.62
#